data_AF-A0A1H3SS40-F1
#
_entry.id   AF-A0A1H3SS40-F1
#
_cell.length_a   1.000
_cell.length_b   1.000
_cell.length_c   1.000
_cell.angle_alpha   90.00
_cell.angle_beta   90.00
_cell.angle_gamma   90.00
#
_symmetry.space_group_name_H-M   'P 1'
#
loop_
_entity.id
_entity.type
_entity.pdbx_description
1 polymer ?
#
loop_
_entity_poly.entity_id
_entity_poly.type
_entity_poly.pdbx_seq_one_letter_code
_entity_poly.pdbx_strand_id
1 'polypeptide(L)'
;MTMTFKEAYGVLNRHAQTLRNQQEPNIDDLLGIVTESVEAYKICKQRIDAVEAALEQALADPAVASSTSVSGEDGAALRPAPSSARPPSRGGAKPSGFDDMDDDIPF
;
A
#
# COMPACT_ATOMS: atom_id res chain seq x y z
N MET A 1 -17.88 14.92 -0.22
CA MET A 1 -16.64 14.35 0.37
C MET A 1 -15.87 13.67 -0.74
N THR A 2 -14.60 14.01 -0.96
CA THR A 2 -13.74 13.34 -1.94
C THR A 2 -13.09 12.13 -1.29
N MET A 3 -13.48 10.91 -1.70
CA MET A 3 -12.81 9.69 -1.24
C MET A 3 -11.52 9.41 -2.03
N THR A 4 -10.53 8.82 -1.36
CA THR A 4 -9.32 8.31 -2.01
C THR A 4 -9.59 6.97 -2.71
N PHE A 5 -8.71 6.60 -3.64
CA PHE A 5 -8.79 5.28 -4.31
C PHE A 5 -8.82 4.13 -3.30
N LYS A 6 -7.99 4.20 -2.25
CA LYS A 6 -7.88 3.17 -1.22
C LYS A 6 -9.18 3.03 -0.41
N GLU A 7 -9.82 4.14 -0.07
CA GLU A 7 -11.08 4.13 0.67
C GLU A 7 -12.22 3.57 -0.19
N ALA A 8 -12.35 4.04 -1.43
CA ALA A 8 -13.37 3.55 -2.37
C ALA A 8 -13.19 2.05 -2.67
N TYR A 9 -11.96 1.59 -2.87
CA TYR A 9 -11.66 0.17 -3.03
C TYR A 9 -12.00 -0.66 -1.78
N GLY A 10 -11.76 -0.12 -0.58
CA GLY A 10 -12.14 -0.75 0.68
C GLY A 10 -13.64 -0.97 0.81
N VAL A 11 -14.45 0.04 0.44
CA VAL A 11 -15.91 -0.05 0.39
C VAL A 11 -16.35 -1.14 -0.59
N LEU A 12 -15.78 -1.15 -1.80
CA LEU A 12 -16.10 -2.13 -2.84
C LEU A 12 -15.80 -3.57 -2.38
N ASN A 13 -14.65 -3.79 -1.75
CA ASN A 13 -14.25 -5.10 -1.23
C ASN A 13 -15.15 -5.56 -0.08
N ARG A 14 -15.53 -4.64 0.82
CA ARG A 14 -16.47 -4.94 1.92
C ARG A 14 -17.82 -5.38 1.37
N HIS A 15 -18.37 -4.64 0.41
CA HIS A 15 -19.64 -5.00 -0.23
C HIS A 15 -19.59 -6.36 -0.93
N ALA A 16 -18.51 -6.66 -1.65
CA ALA A 16 -18.32 -7.96 -2.28
C ALA A 16 -18.28 -9.12 -1.26
N GLN A 17 -17.64 -8.91 -0.11
CA GLN A 17 -17.64 -9.88 0.98
C GLN A 17 -19.03 -10.04 1.62
N THR A 18 -19.73 -8.93 1.85
CA THR A 18 -21.11 -8.95 2.39
C THR A 18 -22.05 -9.72 1.47
N LEU A 19 -22.01 -9.47 0.16
CA LEU A 19 -22.82 -10.17 -0.83
C LEU A 19 -22.49 -11.67 -0.91
N ARG A 20 -21.22 -12.05 -0.75
CA ARG A 20 -20.79 -13.45 -0.77
C ARG A 20 -21.21 -14.22 0.48
N ASN A 21 -21.22 -13.55 1.63
CA ASN A 21 -21.47 -14.19 2.93
C ASN A 21 -22.93 -14.11 3.38
N GLN A 22 -23.77 -13.30 2.72
CA GLN A 22 -25.21 -13.23 3.01
C GLN A 22 -25.93 -14.52 2.61
N GLN A 23 -26.53 -15.19 3.59
CA GLN A 23 -27.21 -16.47 3.41
C GLN A 23 -28.71 -16.31 3.06
N GLU A 24 -29.35 -15.26 3.57
CA GLU A 24 -30.69 -14.81 3.18
C GLU A 24 -30.65 -13.32 2.82
N PRO A 25 -30.52 -12.98 1.53
CA PRO A 25 -30.40 -11.58 1.12
C PRO A 25 -31.74 -10.84 1.21
N ASN A 26 -31.73 -9.66 1.83
CA ASN A 26 -32.83 -8.70 1.79
C ASN A 26 -32.70 -7.82 0.53
N ILE A 27 -33.78 -7.70 -0.26
CA ILE A 27 -33.76 -7.00 -1.55
C ILE A 27 -33.39 -5.52 -1.40
N ASP A 28 -33.89 -4.84 -0.37
CA ASP A 28 -33.62 -3.42 -0.15
C ASP A 28 -32.14 -3.19 0.23
N ASP A 29 -31.56 -4.08 1.04
CA ASP A 29 -30.13 -4.06 1.37
C ASP A 29 -29.25 -4.33 0.14
N LEU A 30 -29.65 -5.24 -0.74
CA LEU A 30 -28.91 -5.51 -1.98
C LEU A 30 -28.85 -4.27 -2.88
N LEU A 31 -29.96 -3.55 -3.03
CA LEU A 31 -30.01 -2.34 -3.86
C LEU A 31 -29.13 -1.23 -3.28
N GLY A 32 -29.12 -1.06 -1.95
CA GLY A 32 -28.22 -0.13 -1.26
C GLY A 32 -26.75 -0.47 -1.49
N ILE A 33 -26.37 -1.73 -1.25
CA ILE A 33 -25.00 -2.23 -1.43
C ILE A 33 -24.52 -2.04 -2.87
N VAL A 34 -25.35 -2.37 -3.85
CA VAL A 34 -24.98 -2.25 -5.28
C VAL A 34 -24.83 -0.79 -5.68
N THR A 35 -25.72 0.09 -5.22
CA THR A 35 -25.66 1.52 -5.53
C THR A 35 -24.38 2.14 -4.97
N GLU A 36 -24.07 1.88 -3.70
CA GLU A 36 -22.84 2.36 -3.05
C GLU A 36 -21.59 1.77 -3.73
N SER A 37 -21.63 0.50 -4.13
CA SER A 37 -20.56 -0.15 -4.88
C SER A 37 -20.31 0.52 -6.23
N VAL A 38 -21.35 0.90 -6.97
CA VAL A 38 -21.21 1.57 -8.27
C VAL A 38 -20.61 2.97 -8.11
N GLU A 39 -20.95 3.70 -7.06
CA GLU A 39 -20.35 4.99 -6.76
C GLU A 39 -18.86 4.86 -6.39
N ALA A 40 -18.52 3.91 -5.52
CA ALA A 40 -17.13 3.62 -5.18
C ALA A 40 -16.32 3.18 -6.42
N TYR A 41 -16.89 2.35 -7.28
CA TYR A 41 -16.27 1.93 -8.54
C TYR A 41 -15.96 3.12 -9.47
N LYS A 42 -16.88 4.08 -9.62
CA LYS A 42 -16.66 5.27 -10.45
C LYS A 42 -15.45 6.07 -9.97
N ILE A 43 -15.29 6.22 -8.66
CA ILE A 43 -14.13 6.92 -8.07
C ILE A 43 -12.85 6.15 -8.35
N CYS A 44 -12.86 4.82 -8.16
CA CYS A 44 -11.72 3.97 -8.49
C CYS A 44 -11.30 4.14 -9.96
N LYS A 45 -12.27 4.08 -10.87
CA LYS A 45 -12.03 4.24 -12.31
C LYS A 45 -11.45 5.61 -12.65
N GLN A 46 -12.05 6.70 -12.15
CA GLN A 46 -11.55 8.05 -12.40
C GLN A 46 -10.09 8.25 -11.97
N ARG A 47 -9.68 7.62 -10.86
CA ARG A 47 -8.29 7.70 -10.39
C ARG A 47 -7.34 6.87 -11.26
N ILE A 48 -7.78 5.71 -11.76
CA ILE A 48 -7.01 4.91 -12.71
C ILE A 48 -6.84 5.66 -14.02
N ASP A 49 -7.93 6.18 -14.60
CA ASP A 49 -7.90 6.94 -15.86
C ASP A 49 -6.95 8.15 -15.76
N ALA A 50 -6.95 8.85 -14.61
CA ALA A 50 -6.03 9.97 -14.38
C ALA A 50 -4.56 9.54 -14.28
N VAL A 51 -4.28 8.37 -13.70
CA VAL A 51 -2.92 7.81 -13.62
C VAL A 51 -2.45 7.34 -14.99
N GLU A 52 -3.31 6.68 -15.77
CA GLU A 52 -3.01 6.27 -17.15
C GLU A 52 -2.69 7.48 -18.03
N ALA A 53 -3.48 8.56 -17.95
CA ALA A 53 -3.21 9.79 -18.69
C ALA A 53 -1.88 10.44 -18.26
N ALA A 54 -1.55 10.44 -16.97
CA ALA A 54 -0.28 10.98 -16.48
C ALA A 54 0.92 10.15 -16.94
N LEU A 55 0.78 8.82 -16.97
CA LEU A 55 1.78 7.90 -17.51
C LEU A 55 1.97 8.12 -19.01
N GLU A 56 0.89 8.18 -19.79
CA GLU A 56 0.97 8.43 -21.23
C GLU A 56 1.70 9.75 -21.53
N GLN A 57 1.39 10.81 -20.80
CA GLN A 57 2.08 12.10 -20.95
C GLN A 57 3.56 12.02 -20.58
N ALA A 58 3.91 11.32 -19.50
CA ALA A 58 5.30 11.16 -19.08
C ALA A 58 6.12 10.31 -20.06
N LEU A 59 5.48 9.37 -20.75
CA LEU A 59 6.12 8.52 -21.76
C LEU A 59 6.18 9.19 -23.14
N ALA A 60 5.21 10.06 -23.45
CA ALA A 60 5.17 10.82 -24.71
C ALA A 60 6.12 12.02 -24.71
N ASP A 61 6.56 12.50 -23.54
CA ASP A 61 7.47 13.63 -23.42
C ASP A 61 8.96 13.17 -23.43
N PRO A 62 9.70 13.37 -24.54
CA PRO A 62 11.10 12.94 -24.63
C PRO A 62 12.05 13.76 -23.74
N ALA A 63 11.60 14.80 -23.05
CA ALA A 63 12.46 15.66 -22.23
C ALA A 63 12.82 15.06 -20.86
N VAL A 64 12.02 14.12 -20.33
CA VAL A 64 12.27 13.56 -18.99
C VAL A 64 13.45 12.57 -18.94
N ALA A 65 13.88 12.04 -20.09
CA ALA A 65 15.05 11.15 -20.17
C ALA A 65 16.40 11.89 -20.05
N SER A 66 16.43 13.23 -20.14
CA SER A 66 17.68 14.01 -20.23
C SER A 66 18.05 14.80 -18.97
N SER A 67 17.35 14.61 -17.84
CA SER A 67 17.58 15.43 -16.63
C SER A 67 17.81 14.62 -15.35
N THR A 68 18.60 13.53 -15.43
CA THR A 68 19.31 13.02 -14.24
C THR A 68 20.80 13.06 -14.51
N SER A 69 21.35 14.27 -14.51
CA SER A 69 22.77 14.51 -14.27
C SER A 69 22.86 15.30 -12.98
N VAL A 70 22.85 14.60 -11.84
CA VAL A 70 23.47 15.17 -10.63
C VAL A 70 24.93 14.76 -10.68
N SER A 71 25.70 15.71 -11.21
CA SER A 71 27.16 15.73 -11.19
C SER A 71 27.64 15.68 -9.74
N GLY A 72 28.74 14.96 -9.51
CA GLY A 72 29.28 14.72 -8.20
C GLY A 72 29.76 15.97 -7.48
N GLU A 73 29.70 15.92 -6.15
CA GLU A 73 30.53 16.72 -5.28
C GLU A 73 31.24 15.79 -4.30
N ASP A 74 32.55 15.71 -4.51
CA ASP A 74 33.57 15.15 -3.64
C ASP A 74 33.55 15.89 -2.30
N GLY A 75 33.57 15.14 -1.20
CA GLY A 75 33.45 15.69 0.14
C GLY A 75 33.98 14.73 1.20
N ALA A 76 35.20 14.25 1.02
CA ALA A 76 35.95 13.57 2.06
C ALA A 76 36.30 14.54 3.20
N ALA A 77 35.68 14.41 4.39
CA ALA A 77 36.29 14.89 5.63
C ALA A 77 35.65 14.33 6.91
N LEU A 78 36.39 13.42 7.55
CA LEU A 78 36.65 13.29 8.99
C LEU A 78 35.49 13.12 10.00
N ARG A 79 35.51 11.91 10.60
CA ARG A 79 34.90 11.52 11.88
C ARG A 79 35.31 12.49 13.01
N PRO A 80 34.43 12.66 14.01
CA PRO A 80 34.89 12.37 15.37
C PRO A 80 33.89 11.48 16.13
N ALA A 81 34.41 10.41 16.73
CA ALA A 81 33.75 9.77 17.86
C ALA A 81 33.92 10.67 19.10
N PRO A 82 32.93 10.70 20.01
CA PRO A 82 33.33 10.39 21.37
C PRO A 82 32.34 9.47 22.11
N SER A 83 32.96 8.56 22.86
CA SER A 83 32.37 7.69 23.89
C SER A 83 31.36 8.41 24.77
N SER A 84 30.20 7.78 24.97
CA SER A 84 29.48 7.90 26.23
C SER A 84 29.21 6.50 26.79
N ALA A 85 29.54 6.39 28.06
CA ALA A 85 29.79 5.18 28.79
C ALA A 85 28.53 4.32 29.01
N ARG A 86 28.73 3.00 28.98
CA ARG A 86 27.81 1.97 29.46
C ARG A 86 27.82 1.92 31.00
N PRO A 87 26.67 1.64 31.65
CA PRO A 87 26.61 0.49 32.55
C PRO A 87 25.31 -0.35 32.38
N PRO A 88 25.20 -1.53 33.03
CA PRO A 88 24.61 -2.72 32.41
C PRO A 88 23.17 -2.99 32.84
N SER A 89 22.35 -3.50 31.92
CA SER A 89 21.06 -4.12 32.23
C SER A 89 21.10 -5.61 31.92
N ARG A 90 21.04 -6.40 33.00
CA ARG A 90 20.72 -7.83 33.05
C ARG A 90 19.42 -8.12 32.28
N GLY A 91 19.40 -9.21 31.52
CA GLY A 91 18.16 -9.82 31.03
C GLY A 91 18.42 -10.69 29.82
N GLY A 92 18.52 -12.00 30.02
CA GLY A 92 18.84 -12.96 28.95
C GLY A 92 17.65 -13.28 28.05
N ALA A 93 17.96 -13.74 26.84
CA ALA A 93 17.23 -14.78 26.11
C ALA A 93 18.08 -15.20 24.90
N LYS A 94 18.22 -16.51 24.70
CA LYS A 94 18.93 -17.14 23.58
C LYS A 94 18.16 -16.88 22.27
N PRO A 95 18.81 -16.66 21.12
CA PRO A 95 18.16 -16.78 19.82
C PRO A 95 18.25 -18.24 19.34
N SER A 96 17.13 -18.93 19.22
CA SER A 96 17.06 -20.29 18.66
C SER A 96 15.66 -20.54 18.10
N GLY A 97 15.57 -20.84 16.80
CA GLY A 97 14.38 -21.45 16.17
C GLY A 97 13.52 -20.53 15.31
N PHE A 98 14.02 -20.16 14.13
CA PHE A 98 13.18 -20.04 12.93
C PHE A 98 13.27 -21.40 12.25
N ASP A 99 12.29 -22.26 12.49
CA ASP A 99 11.94 -23.49 11.76
C ASP A 99 10.72 -24.06 12.51
N ASP A 100 9.72 -24.62 11.81
CA ASP A 100 8.45 -25.15 12.35
C ASP A 100 7.25 -24.19 12.35
N MET A 101 6.84 -23.70 11.16
CA MET A 101 5.43 -23.32 10.91
C MET A 101 5.06 -23.30 9.42
N ASP A 102 5.71 -24.15 8.61
CA ASP A 102 5.42 -24.32 7.17
C ASP A 102 4.66 -25.64 6.87
N ASP A 103 4.31 -26.44 7.89
CA ASP A 103 3.81 -27.82 7.72
C ASP A 103 2.33 -28.04 8.12
N ASP A 104 1.46 -27.02 8.07
CA ASP A 104 0.02 -27.23 8.32
C ASP A 104 -0.88 -26.25 7.54
N ILE A 105 -0.79 -26.29 6.20
CA ILE A 105 -1.83 -25.71 5.32
C ILE A 105 -2.52 -26.85 4.58
N PRO A 106 -3.65 -27.39 5.08
CA PRO A 106 -4.44 -28.36 4.35
C PRO A 106 -5.14 -27.71 3.14
N PHE A 107 -5.12 -28.42 1.99
CA PHE A 107 -5.80 -28.08 0.73
C PHE A 107 -7.32 -28.00 0.85
#